data_AF-A0A2W4R4K9-F1
#
_entry.id   AF-A0A2W4R4K9-F1
#
_cell.length_a   1.000
_cell.length_b   1.000
_cell.length_c   1.000
_cell.angle_alpha   90.00
_cell.angle_beta   90.00
_cell.angle_gamma   90.00
#
_symmetry.space_group_name_H-M   'P 1'
#
loop_
_entity.id
_entity.type
_entity.pdbx_description
1 polymer ?
#
loop_
_entity_poly.entity_id
_entity_poly.type
_entity_poly.pdbx_seq_one_letter_code
_entity_poly.pdbx_strand_id
1 'polypeptide(L)'
;MSKSRETWNKKETEKKKRKKRQDKEQRREERKAQAKEGGTSFDDMIAYVDEDGNITSTPPDPSKKREVREEDIVIGVPRQSQSESHDPIRRGTVSFFNTSKGYGFIRDHETQESIFVHANGLIDEIHENDKVTFEVQMGHKGPNAVDVKLIR
;
A
#
# COMPACT_ATOMS: atom_id res chain seq x y z
N MET A 1 62.82 -43.42 -47.33
CA MET A 1 61.63 -42.64 -46.94
C MET A 1 61.93 -41.93 -45.62
N SER A 2 61.99 -40.59 -45.60
CA SER A 2 62.31 -39.82 -44.40
C SER A 2 61.04 -39.54 -43.59
N LYS A 3 60.95 -40.06 -42.36
CA LYS A 3 59.85 -39.79 -41.42
C LYS A 3 60.13 -38.45 -40.74
N SER A 4 59.40 -37.40 -41.10
CA SER A 4 59.58 -36.07 -40.52
C SER A 4 59.31 -36.09 -39.01
N ARG A 5 60.33 -35.77 -38.21
CA ARG A 5 60.25 -35.64 -36.74
C ARG A 5 59.43 -34.38 -36.40
N GLU A 6 58.18 -34.56 -36.01
CA GLU A 6 57.34 -33.46 -35.52
C GLU A 6 57.90 -32.89 -34.22
N THR A 7 58.01 -31.56 -34.13
CA THR A 7 58.49 -30.87 -32.93
C THR A 7 57.44 -30.93 -31.81
N TRP A 8 57.89 -31.04 -30.57
CA TRP A 8 57.03 -31.14 -29.37
C TRP A 8 55.99 -30.02 -29.29
N ASN A 9 56.37 -28.78 -29.66
CA ASN A 9 55.46 -27.63 -29.72
C ASN A 9 54.28 -27.80 -30.70
N LYS A 10 54.47 -28.51 -31.83
CA LYS A 10 53.37 -28.74 -32.79
C LYS A 10 52.33 -29.72 -32.22
N LYS A 11 52.77 -30.76 -31.49
CA LYS A 11 51.88 -31.71 -30.83
C LYS A 11 51.08 -31.09 -29.69
N GLU A 12 51.70 -30.20 -28.92
CA GLU A 12 51.05 -29.43 -27.85
C GLU A 12 49.92 -28.54 -28.38
N THR A 13 50.16 -27.81 -29.47
CA THR A 13 49.16 -26.89 -30.05
C THR A 13 47.98 -27.63 -30.69
N GLU A 14 48.19 -28.75 -31.36
CA GLU A 14 47.11 -29.59 -31.88
C GLU A 14 46.25 -30.20 -30.77
N LYS A 15 46.89 -30.67 -29.69
CA LYS A 15 46.19 -31.21 -28.52
C LYS A 15 45.29 -30.14 -27.88
N LYS A 16 45.78 -28.90 -27.77
CA LYS A 16 45.00 -27.76 -27.25
C LYS A 16 43.82 -27.39 -28.16
N LYS A 17 44.01 -27.39 -29.49
CA LYS A 17 42.93 -27.15 -30.46
C LYS A 17 41.87 -28.26 -30.43
N ARG A 18 42.29 -29.52 -30.34
CA ARG A 18 41.38 -30.68 -30.24
C ARG A 18 40.55 -30.62 -28.96
N LYS A 19 41.18 -30.31 -27.83
CA LYS A 19 40.47 -30.12 -26.55
C LYS A 19 39.45 -28.98 -26.64
N LYS A 20 39.82 -27.84 -27.22
CA LYS A 20 38.90 -26.70 -27.40
C LYS A 20 37.71 -27.03 -28.33
N ARG A 21 37.93 -27.86 -29.35
CA ARG A 21 36.86 -28.33 -30.24
C ARG A 21 35.91 -29.27 -29.52
N GLN A 22 36.44 -30.24 -28.77
CA GLN A 22 35.65 -31.19 -27.97
C GLN A 22 34.82 -30.48 -26.90
N ASP A 23 35.42 -29.53 -26.19
CA ASP A 23 34.75 -28.73 -25.16
C ASP A 23 33.60 -27.88 -25.75
N LYS A 24 33.80 -27.30 -26.95
CA LYS A 24 32.75 -26.57 -27.66
C LYS A 24 31.61 -27.48 -28.13
N GLU A 25 31.93 -28.71 -28.50
CA GLU A 25 30.97 -29.72 -28.99
C GLU A 25 30.13 -30.27 -27.83
N GLN A 26 30.77 -30.60 -26.70
CA GLN A 26 30.09 -30.98 -25.45
C GLN A 26 29.18 -29.85 -24.96
N ARG A 27 29.67 -28.62 -24.89
CA ARG A 27 28.85 -27.46 -24.49
C ARG A 27 27.67 -27.21 -25.43
N ARG A 28 27.79 -27.57 -26.72
CA ARG A 28 26.69 -27.49 -27.68
C ARG A 28 25.68 -28.62 -27.47
N GLU A 29 26.14 -29.82 -27.18
CA GLU A 29 25.29 -30.98 -26.87
C GLU A 29 24.57 -30.81 -25.55
N GLU A 30 25.21 -30.29 -24.51
CA GLU A 30 24.57 -29.92 -23.24
C GLU A 30 23.48 -28.87 -23.44
N ARG A 31 23.75 -27.82 -24.24
CA ARG A 31 22.71 -26.84 -24.62
C ARG A 31 21.58 -27.47 -25.43
N LYS A 32 21.88 -28.45 -26.28
CA LYS A 32 20.88 -29.15 -27.10
C LYS A 32 20.09 -30.19 -26.28
N ALA A 33 20.70 -30.79 -25.27
CA ALA A 33 20.07 -31.72 -24.34
C ALA A 33 19.18 -30.95 -23.35
N GLN A 34 19.66 -29.84 -22.78
CA GLN A 34 18.81 -28.92 -22.01
C GLN A 34 17.68 -28.33 -22.85
N ALA A 35 17.91 -28.00 -24.13
CA ALA A 35 16.83 -27.54 -25.01
C ALA A 35 15.85 -28.66 -25.43
N LYS A 36 16.23 -29.94 -25.27
CA LYS A 36 15.35 -31.09 -25.50
C LYS A 36 14.61 -31.54 -24.25
N GLU A 37 15.23 -31.40 -23.07
CA GLU A 37 14.60 -31.61 -21.76
C GLU A 37 13.72 -30.41 -21.36
N GLY A 38 13.99 -29.21 -21.88
CA GLY A 38 13.29 -27.97 -21.58
C GLY A 38 12.27 -27.52 -22.64
N GLY A 39 11.27 -28.35 -22.95
CA GLY A 39 10.00 -27.88 -23.52
C GLY A 39 9.66 -28.33 -24.93
N THR A 40 9.01 -29.49 -25.06
CA THR A 40 8.23 -29.83 -26.26
C THR A 40 6.85 -30.42 -25.97
N SER A 41 6.48 -30.59 -24.70
CA SER A 41 5.15 -31.09 -24.31
C SER A 41 4.26 -29.94 -23.85
N PHE A 42 2.97 -29.98 -24.20
CA PHE A 42 1.95 -28.99 -23.81
C PHE A 42 1.83 -28.87 -22.28
N ASP A 43 2.08 -29.98 -21.57
CA ASP A 43 2.07 -30.06 -20.11
C ASP A 43 3.19 -29.21 -19.47
N ASP A 44 4.36 -29.10 -20.10
CA ASP A 44 5.48 -28.29 -19.59
C ASP A 44 5.28 -26.77 -19.79
N MET A 45 4.30 -26.37 -20.60
CA MET A 45 3.91 -24.96 -20.77
C MET A 45 2.79 -24.55 -19.80
N ILE A 46 2.14 -25.49 -19.13
CA ILE A 46 1.09 -25.21 -18.16
C ILE A 46 1.73 -25.05 -16.78
N ALA A 47 1.87 -23.79 -16.37
CA ALA A 47 2.17 -23.42 -15.00
C ALA A 47 0.86 -23.37 -14.18
N TYR A 48 0.82 -24.02 -13.03
CA TYR A 48 -0.26 -23.81 -12.07
C TYR A 48 -0.02 -22.50 -11.31
N VAL A 49 -1.09 -21.83 -10.91
CA VAL A 49 -1.04 -20.58 -10.15
C VAL A 49 -1.54 -20.86 -8.74
N ASP A 50 -0.75 -20.53 -7.74
CA ASP A 50 -1.13 -20.67 -6.33
C ASP A 50 -2.09 -19.54 -5.87
N GLU A 51 -2.55 -19.60 -4.61
CA GLU A 51 -3.50 -18.65 -4.04
C GLU A 51 -2.99 -17.20 -4.00
N ASP A 52 -1.67 -17.01 -4.08
CA ASP A 52 -0.99 -15.71 -4.04
C ASP A 52 -0.55 -15.23 -5.43
N GLY A 53 -0.88 -15.99 -6.49
CA GLY A 53 -0.58 -15.63 -7.87
C GLY A 53 0.81 -16.07 -8.36
N ASN A 54 1.54 -16.89 -7.63
CA ASN A 54 2.84 -17.40 -8.04
C ASN A 54 2.71 -18.67 -8.87
N ILE A 55 3.65 -18.84 -9.80
CA ILE A 55 3.78 -20.04 -10.62
C ILE A 55 4.31 -21.18 -9.75
N THR A 56 3.49 -22.22 -9.58
CA THR A 56 3.83 -23.46 -8.89
C THR A 56 3.78 -24.63 -9.87
N SER A 57 4.65 -25.61 -9.66
CA SER A 57 4.66 -26.87 -10.41
C SER A 57 3.64 -27.89 -9.86
N THR A 58 3.02 -27.61 -8.72
CA THR A 58 2.08 -28.52 -8.06
C THR A 58 0.64 -28.05 -8.33
N PRO A 59 -0.25 -28.93 -8.83
CA PRO A 59 -1.66 -28.60 -9.02
C PRO A 59 -2.31 -28.13 -7.71
N PRO A 60 -3.14 -27.08 -7.71
CA PRO A 60 -3.81 -26.60 -6.52
C PRO A 60 -4.80 -27.64 -6.00
N ASP A 61 -4.68 -28.00 -4.71
CA ASP A 61 -5.58 -28.95 -4.05
C ASP A 61 -7.02 -28.40 -4.06
N PRO A 62 -8.01 -29.11 -4.64
CA PRO A 62 -9.39 -28.62 -4.76
C PRO A 62 -10.09 -28.40 -3.40
N SER A 63 -9.57 -29.02 -2.33
CA SER A 63 -10.11 -28.94 -0.97
C SER A 63 -9.71 -27.66 -0.21
N LYS A 64 -8.77 -26.87 -0.72
CA LYS A 64 -8.30 -25.62 -0.06
C LYS A 64 -8.90 -24.35 -0.65
N LYS A 65 -9.88 -24.49 -1.55
CA LYS A 65 -10.51 -23.32 -2.20
C LYS A 65 -11.15 -22.42 -1.13
N ARG A 66 -10.65 -21.18 -1.04
CA ARG A 66 -11.25 -20.13 -0.19
C ARG A 66 -12.69 -19.89 -0.62
N GLU A 67 -13.64 -20.25 0.24
CA GLU A 67 -15.04 -19.88 0.09
C GLU A 67 -15.19 -18.38 0.39
N VAL A 68 -15.20 -17.57 -0.66
CA VAL A 68 -15.55 -16.15 -0.56
C VAL A 68 -17.06 -16.05 -0.67
N ARG A 69 -17.72 -15.54 0.37
CA ARG A 69 -19.16 -15.29 0.37
C ARG A 69 -19.43 -14.19 -0.65
N GLU A 70 -20.43 -14.38 -1.51
CA GLU A 70 -20.79 -13.42 -2.56
C GLU A 70 -21.10 -12.02 -1.99
N GLU A 71 -21.58 -11.98 -0.75
CA GLU A 71 -21.92 -10.77 0.01
C GLU A 71 -20.70 -9.88 0.33
N ASP A 72 -19.50 -10.45 0.41
CA ASP A 72 -18.26 -9.72 0.79
C ASP A 72 -17.53 -9.14 -0.44
N ILE A 73 -17.93 -9.53 -1.66
CA ILE A 73 -17.30 -9.06 -2.89
C ILE A 73 -17.89 -7.70 -3.25
N VAL A 74 -17.27 -6.63 -2.72
CA VAL A 74 -17.62 -5.25 -3.11
C VAL A 74 -17.06 -4.96 -4.50
N ILE A 75 -17.88 -5.12 -5.54
CA ILE A 75 -17.50 -4.91 -6.95
C ILE A 75 -17.27 -3.42 -7.29
N GLY A 76 -17.66 -2.49 -6.39
CA GLY A 76 -17.53 -1.04 -6.58
C GLY A 76 -16.66 -0.37 -5.51
N VAL A 77 -16.40 0.93 -5.68
CA VAL A 77 -15.84 1.75 -4.60
C VAL A 77 -16.82 1.68 -3.43
N PRO A 78 -16.41 1.28 -2.21
CA PRO A 78 -17.29 1.28 -1.07
C PRO A 78 -17.86 2.70 -0.94
N ARG A 79 -19.19 2.82 -1.06
CA ARG A 79 -19.87 4.07 -0.75
C ARG A 79 -19.66 4.21 0.74
N GLN A 80 -18.73 5.09 1.13
CA GLN A 80 -18.25 5.26 2.50
C GLN A 80 -19.45 5.11 3.44
N SER A 81 -19.50 3.96 4.12
CA SER A 81 -20.61 3.60 4.98
C SER A 81 -20.71 4.75 5.96
N GLN A 82 -21.82 5.48 5.83
CA GLN A 82 -22.27 6.62 6.62
C GLN A 82 -21.28 6.95 7.72
N SER A 83 -20.46 7.97 7.44
CA SER A 83 -19.62 8.66 8.42
C SER A 83 -20.25 8.52 9.80
N GLU A 84 -19.52 7.87 10.71
CA GLU A 84 -19.83 7.89 12.14
C GLU A 84 -20.34 9.28 12.45
N SER A 85 -21.61 9.37 12.87
CA SER A 85 -22.29 10.62 13.11
C SER A 85 -21.51 11.32 14.20
N HIS A 86 -20.56 12.17 13.79
CA HIS A 86 -19.85 13.06 14.69
C HIS A 86 -20.94 13.85 15.40
N ASP A 87 -21.05 13.65 16.71
CA ASP A 87 -21.98 14.42 17.52
C ASP A 87 -21.77 15.90 17.18
N PRO A 88 -22.82 16.62 16.75
CA PRO A 88 -22.66 18.01 16.33
C PRO A 88 -22.17 18.88 17.49
N ILE A 89 -22.43 18.44 18.72
CA ILE A 89 -22.11 19.14 19.96
C ILE A 89 -20.75 18.68 20.49
N ARG A 90 -19.81 19.62 20.51
CA ARG A 90 -18.48 19.46 21.10
C ARG A 90 -18.38 20.21 22.42
N ARG A 91 -17.34 19.88 23.20
CA ARG A 91 -17.02 20.53 24.48
C ARG A 91 -15.65 21.15 24.43
N GLY A 92 -15.50 22.32 25.01
CA GLY A 92 -14.22 23.00 25.08
C GLY A 92 -14.15 24.06 26.17
N THR A 93 -13.01 24.73 26.23
CA THR A 93 -12.74 25.79 27.18
C THR A 93 -12.45 27.09 26.45
N VAL A 94 -13.05 28.19 26.88
CA VAL A 94 -12.82 29.51 26.30
C VAL A 94 -11.41 29.97 26.63
N SER A 95 -10.55 30.11 25.62
CA SER A 95 -9.17 30.57 25.81
C SER A 95 -9.09 32.09 25.90
N PHE A 96 -9.90 32.79 25.11
CA PHE A 96 -9.90 34.24 25.05
C PHE A 96 -11.26 34.72 24.54
N PHE A 97 -11.82 35.74 25.16
CA PHE A 97 -13.04 36.36 24.68
C PHE A 97 -12.99 37.87 24.93
N ASN A 98 -13.20 38.65 23.88
CA ASN A 98 -13.26 40.10 23.96
C ASN A 98 -14.71 40.56 23.83
N THR A 99 -15.34 40.92 24.96
CA THR A 99 -16.73 41.37 25.01
C THR A 99 -16.95 42.67 24.21
N SER A 100 -15.96 43.58 24.18
CA SER A 100 -16.08 44.85 23.45
C SER A 100 -16.05 44.69 21.93
N LYS A 101 -15.29 43.71 21.42
CA LYS A 101 -15.17 43.42 19.98
C LYS A 101 -16.05 42.26 19.52
N GLY A 102 -16.62 41.48 20.45
CA GLY A 102 -17.54 40.38 20.14
C GLY A 102 -16.90 39.19 19.44
N TYR A 103 -15.63 38.88 19.73
CA TYR A 103 -14.99 37.67 19.21
C TYR A 103 -14.11 37.00 20.25
N GLY A 104 -13.85 35.72 20.04
CA GLY A 104 -12.97 34.94 20.90
C GLY A 104 -12.50 33.64 20.25
N PHE A 105 -11.90 32.80 21.08
CA PHE A 105 -11.44 31.47 20.72
C PHE A 105 -11.79 30.46 21.80
N ILE A 106 -12.31 29.31 21.38
CA ILE A 106 -12.58 28.16 22.23
C ILE A 106 -11.60 27.06 21.85
N ARG A 107 -10.95 26.47 22.86
CA ARG A 107 -10.08 25.32 22.66
C ARG A 107 -10.92 24.06 22.82
N ASP A 108 -11.01 23.26 21.76
CA ASP A 108 -11.71 21.97 21.77
C ASP A 108 -11.00 21.00 22.73
N HIS A 109 -11.76 20.19 23.47
CA HIS A 109 -11.19 19.15 24.32
C HIS A 109 -10.73 17.92 23.52
N GLU A 110 -11.35 17.66 22.37
CA GLU A 110 -11.05 16.48 21.54
C GLU A 110 -9.87 16.73 20.60
N THR A 111 -9.98 17.76 19.75
CA THR A 111 -8.95 18.07 18.75
C THR A 111 -7.84 18.97 19.29
N GLN A 112 -8.05 19.62 20.44
CA GLN A 112 -7.18 20.67 20.99
C GLN A 112 -6.95 21.87 20.07
N GLU A 113 -7.73 21.98 18.99
CA GLU A 113 -7.66 23.10 18.07
C GLU A 113 -8.39 24.32 18.62
N SER A 114 -7.94 25.50 18.21
CA SER A 114 -8.57 26.77 18.54
C SER A 114 -9.66 27.09 17.52
N ILE A 115 -10.91 27.03 17.96
CA ILE A 115 -12.10 27.29 17.14
C ILE A 115 -12.52 28.73 17.37
N PHE A 116 -12.84 29.43 16.29
CA PHE A 116 -13.25 30.82 16.35
C PHE A 116 -14.69 30.93 16.87
N VAL A 117 -14.97 31.94 17.71
CA VAL A 117 -16.34 32.25 18.16
C VAL A 117 -16.63 33.74 17.95
N HIS A 118 -17.87 34.04 17.55
CA HIS A 118 -18.38 35.40 17.35
C HIS A 118 -19.60 35.67 18.23
N ALA A 119 -19.81 36.94 18.63
CA ALA A 119 -20.91 37.42 19.47
C ALA A 119 -22.30 36.88 19.04
N ASN A 120 -22.50 36.72 17.73
CA ASN A 120 -23.76 36.27 17.16
C ASN A 120 -24.09 34.78 17.41
N GLY A 121 -23.08 33.96 17.73
CA GLY A 121 -23.23 32.53 17.98
C GLY A 121 -23.32 32.15 19.45
N LEU A 122 -23.37 33.15 20.35
CA LEU A 122 -23.49 32.92 21.79
C LEU A 122 -24.95 32.96 22.22
N ILE A 123 -25.34 31.96 23.01
CA ILE A 123 -26.65 31.92 23.68
C ILE A 123 -26.51 32.52 25.08
N ASP A 124 -25.45 32.16 25.78
CA ASP A 124 -25.09 32.68 27.10
C ASP A 124 -23.83 33.56 27.00
N GLU A 125 -23.68 34.52 27.92
CA GLU A 125 -22.43 35.29 28.06
C GLU A 125 -21.31 34.38 28.58
N ILE A 126 -20.18 34.35 27.87
CA ILE A 126 -19.00 33.56 28.24
C ILE A 126 -17.85 34.47 28.67
N HIS A 127 -17.05 33.98 29.60
CA HIS A 127 -15.82 34.61 30.07
C HIS A 127 -14.61 33.71 29.79
N GLU A 128 -13.41 34.26 29.97
CA GLU A 128 -12.18 33.49 29.85
C GLU A 128 -12.14 32.34 30.86
N ASN A 129 -11.70 31.16 30.41
CA ASN A 129 -11.63 29.88 31.16
C ASN A 129 -12.95 29.16 31.41
N ASP A 130 -14.07 29.65 30.88
CA ASP A 130 -15.35 28.97 30.99
C ASP A 130 -15.39 27.69 30.16
N LYS A 131 -16.13 26.68 30.66
CA LYS A 131 -16.39 25.43 29.95
C LYS A 131 -17.69 25.57 29.17
N VAL A 132 -17.63 25.28 27.87
CA VAL A 132 -18.75 25.51 26.97
C VAL A 132 -19.01 24.29 26.09
N THR A 133 -20.27 24.08 25.75
CA THR A 133 -20.69 23.22 24.63
C THR A 133 -20.96 24.07 23.42
N PHE A 134 -20.53 23.63 22.24
CA PHE A 134 -20.71 24.37 21.00
C PHE A 134 -20.77 23.42 19.81
N GLU A 135 -21.35 23.87 18.70
CA GLU A 135 -21.33 23.14 17.43
C GLU A 135 -20.29 23.73 16.48
N VAL A 136 -19.58 22.88 15.73
CA VAL A 136 -18.55 23.31 14.78
C VAL A 136 -19.14 23.41 13.38
N GLN A 137 -19.17 24.63 12.85
CA GLN A 137 -19.59 24.90 11.48
C GLN A 137 -18.42 25.43 10.65
N MET A 138 -18.29 24.97 9.40
CA MET A 138 -17.28 25.48 8.48
C MET A 138 -17.75 26.81 7.87
N GLY A 139 -17.11 27.92 8.28
CA GLY A 139 -17.36 29.25 7.73
C GLY A 139 -16.32 29.67 6.69
N HIS A 140 -16.49 30.87 6.13
CA HIS A 140 -15.56 31.42 5.12
C HIS A 140 -14.11 31.59 5.61
N LYS A 141 -13.90 31.71 6.92
CA LYS A 141 -12.58 31.92 7.55
C LYS A 141 -12.09 30.69 8.32
N GLY A 142 -12.71 29.53 8.14
CA GLY A 142 -12.39 28.30 8.86
C GLY A 142 -13.49 27.87 9.85
N PRO A 143 -13.16 26.97 10.80
CA PRO A 143 -14.12 26.44 11.76
C PRO A 143 -14.60 27.53 12.71
N ASN A 144 -15.92 27.71 12.77
CA ASN A 144 -16.62 28.64 13.63
C ASN A 144 -17.52 27.89 14.61
N ALA A 145 -17.55 28.32 15.86
CA ALA A 145 -18.43 27.80 16.88
C ALA A 145 -19.79 28.50 16.82
N VAL A 146 -20.87 27.71 16.80
CA VAL A 146 -22.27 28.16 16.81
C VAL A 146 -22.99 27.52 18.01
N ASP A 147 -24.07 28.15 18.47
CA ASP A 147 -24.89 27.71 19.60
C ASP A 147 -24.08 27.41 20.86
N VAL A 148 -23.19 28.34 21.21
CA VAL A 148 -22.32 28.23 22.38
C VAL A 148 -23.14 28.40 23.66
N LYS A 149 -23.12 27.37 24.52
CA LYS A 149 -23.78 27.34 25.83
C LYS A 149 -22.77 27.11 26.94
N LEU A 150 -22.98 27.77 28.07
CA LEU A 150 -22.15 27.58 29.25
C LEU A 150 -22.52 26.27 29.96
N ILE A 151 -21.53 25.43 30.25
CA ILE A 151 -21.71 24.25 31.11
C ILE A 151 -21.57 24.72 32.57
N ARG A 152 -22.69 24.82 33.27
CA ARG A 152 -22.74 25.13 34.72
C ARG A 152 -22.44 23.92 35.59
#